data_AF-A0A519D971-F1
#
_entry.id   AF-A0A519D971-F1
#
_cell.length_a   1.000
_cell.length_b   1.000
_cell.length_c   1.000
_cell.angle_alpha   90.00
_cell.angle_beta   90.00
_cell.angle_gamma   90.00
#
_symmetry.space_group_name_H-M   'P 1'
#
loop_
_entity.id
_entity.type
_entity.pdbx_description
1 polymer ?
#
loop_
_entity_poly.entity_id
_entity_poly.type
_entity_poly.pdbx_seq_one_letter_code
_entity_poly.pdbx_strand_id
1 'polypeptide(L)'
;MTEFCNLSIKNNFESIVIIQPALYNEKKPLSDFEKFLFKKNVYGLTTFDALIEKSENLNNCSLVLDLSDIFGNTSDSVYFDQVHTNNLGNKIIAEKIYDELIDNKII
;
A
#
# COMPACT_ATOMS: atom_id res chain seq x y z
N MET A 1 -4.30 1.08 -15.28
CA MET A 1 -4.77 1.46 -13.93
C MET A 1 -5.88 2.52 -13.96
N THR A 2 -6.07 3.29 -15.03
CA THR A 2 -7.13 4.32 -15.09
C THR A 2 -8.55 3.78 -15.34
N GLU A 3 -8.68 2.54 -15.85
CA GLU A 3 -9.97 1.93 -16.21
C GLU A 3 -10.92 1.82 -15.02
N PHE A 4 -10.44 1.35 -13.86
CA PHE A 4 -11.23 1.25 -12.64
C PHE A 4 -11.81 2.62 -12.22
N CYS A 5 -10.99 3.66 -12.26
CA CYS A 5 -11.41 4.99 -11.85
C CYS A 5 -12.38 5.63 -12.86
N ASN A 6 -12.17 5.40 -14.17
CA ASN A 6 -13.16 5.77 -15.19
C ASN A 6 -14.50 5.04 -15.00
N LEU A 7 -14.47 3.76 -14.62
CA LEU A 7 -15.66 2.98 -14.31
C LEU A 7 -16.41 3.56 -13.10
N SER A 8 -15.68 4.05 -12.10
CA SER A 8 -16.25 4.69 -10.92
C SER A 8 -17.02 5.96 -11.24
N ILE A 9 -16.44 6.83 -12.09
CA ILE A 9 -17.10 8.03 -12.59
C ILE A 9 -18.36 7.66 -13.38
N LYS A 10 -18.25 6.67 -14.28
CA LYS A 10 -19.37 6.22 -15.11
C LYS A 10 -20.55 5.68 -14.29
N ASN A 11 -20.27 4.96 -13.20
CA ASN A 11 -21.28 4.30 -12.38
C ASN A 11 -21.58 5.04 -11.06
N ASN A 12 -21.04 6.26 -10.89
CA ASN A 12 -21.29 7.12 -9.74
C ASN A 12 -21.01 6.45 -8.38
N PHE A 13 -19.81 5.89 -8.22
CA PHE A 13 -19.29 5.43 -6.93
C PHE A 13 -17.88 5.97 -6.69
N GLU A 14 -17.49 6.10 -5.42
CA GLU A 14 -16.15 6.57 -5.05
C GLU A 14 -15.10 5.48 -5.30
N SER A 15 -14.02 5.81 -6.02
CA SER A 15 -12.90 4.89 -6.24
C SER A 15 -11.70 5.27 -5.40
N ILE A 16 -11.18 4.28 -4.66
CA ILE A 16 -9.97 4.43 -3.86
C ILE A 16 -8.96 3.41 -4.38
N VAL A 17 -7.75 3.88 -4.69
CA VAL A 17 -6.62 3.01 -5.05
C VAL A 17 -5.56 3.12 -3.96
N ILE A 18 -5.09 1.98 -3.46
CA ILE A 18 -4.12 1.93 -2.36
C ILE A 18 -2.93 1.09 -2.82
N ILE A 19 -1.73 1.66 -2.71
CA ILE A 19 -0.47 0.94 -2.88
C ILE A 19 -0.07 0.39 -1.51
N GLN A 20 -0.28 -0.91 -1.32
CA GLN A 20 0.09 -1.59 -0.08
C GLN A 20 1.61 -1.74 0.04
N PRO A 21 2.15 -1.78 1.26
CA PRO A 21 3.57 -2.02 1.49
C PRO A 21 3.99 -3.45 1.13
N ALA A 22 5.24 -3.61 0.70
CA ALA A 22 5.86 -4.89 0.41
C ALA A 22 7.19 -5.01 1.16
N LEU A 23 7.48 -6.20 1.70
CA LEU A 23 8.67 -6.44 2.53
C LEU A 23 9.96 -6.17 1.75
N TYR A 24 9.99 -6.54 0.48
CA TYR A 24 11.18 -6.37 -0.36
C TYR A 24 11.51 -4.90 -0.64
N ASN A 25 10.64 -3.94 -0.31
CA ASN A 25 10.87 -2.50 -0.45
C ASN A 25 11.63 -1.88 0.73
N GLU A 26 11.91 -2.66 1.79
CA GLU A 26 12.77 -2.28 2.93
C GLU A 26 12.43 -0.93 3.61
N LYS A 27 11.19 -0.45 3.52
CA LYS A 27 10.76 0.81 4.15
C LYS A 27 10.45 0.69 5.66
N LYS A 28 11.03 -0.29 6.35
CA LYS A 28 10.92 -0.46 7.81
C LYS A 28 12.15 -1.17 8.38
N PRO A 29 12.44 -1.03 9.69
CA PRO A 29 13.34 -1.93 10.40
C PRO A 29 12.81 -3.37 10.35
N LEU A 30 13.64 -4.31 9.89
CA LEU A 30 13.24 -5.72 9.80
C LEU A 30 13.39 -6.44 11.14
N SER A 31 12.31 -7.10 11.59
CA SER A 31 12.37 -8.10 12.66
C SER A 31 13.17 -9.33 12.22
N ASP A 32 13.60 -10.18 13.15
CA ASP A 32 14.40 -11.38 12.81
C ASP A 32 13.64 -12.36 11.90
N PHE A 33 12.32 -12.48 12.08
CA PHE A 33 11.47 -13.27 11.18
C PHE A 33 11.42 -12.66 9.77
N GLU A 34 11.26 -11.34 9.67
CA GLU A 34 11.23 -10.66 8.37
C GLU A 34 12.58 -10.70 7.68
N LYS A 35 13.71 -10.65 8.41
CA LYS A 35 15.05 -10.88 7.83
C LYS A 35 15.16 -12.28 7.22
N PHE A 36 14.56 -13.29 7.85
CA PHE A 36 14.51 -14.65 7.31
C PHE A 36 13.66 -14.74 6.03
N LEU A 37 12.55 -13.99 5.98
CA LEU A 37 11.70 -13.90 4.79
C LEU A 37 12.30 -13.03 3.69
N PHE A 38 13.13 -12.06 4.06
CA PHE A 38 13.68 -11.05 3.18
C PHE A 38 14.56 -11.72 2.13
N LYS A 39 14.15 -11.58 0.87
CA LYS A 39 14.95 -11.95 -0.29
C LYS A 39 14.95 -10.77 -1.21
N LYS A 40 16.14 -10.29 -1.58
CA LYS A 40 16.28 -9.19 -2.53
C LYS A 40 15.59 -9.58 -3.84
N ASN A 41 14.51 -8.87 -4.17
CA ASN A 41 13.72 -9.08 -5.37
C ASN A 41 13.84 -7.85 -6.26
N VAL A 42 14.90 -7.79 -7.07
CA VAL A 42 15.19 -6.61 -7.92
C VAL A 42 14.05 -6.35 -8.90
N TYR A 43 13.50 -7.40 -9.51
CA TYR A 43 12.35 -7.27 -10.40
C TYR A 43 11.10 -6.76 -9.67
N GLY A 44 10.85 -7.28 -8.46
CA GLY A 44 9.77 -6.83 -7.59
C GLY A 44 9.91 -5.37 -7.20
N LEU A 45 11.12 -4.92 -6.83
CA LEU A 45 11.44 -3.52 -6.54
C LEU A 45 11.16 -2.62 -7.74
N THR A 46 11.73 -2.91 -8.91
CA THR A 46 11.51 -2.09 -10.11
C THR A 46 10.04 -2.06 -10.52
N THR A 47 9.32 -3.18 -10.41
CA THR A 47 7.89 -3.24 -10.70
C THR A 47 7.08 -2.44 -9.68
N PHE A 48 7.49 -2.45 -8.41
CA PHE A 48 6.83 -1.72 -7.33
C PHE A 48 7.05 -0.21 -7.45
N ASP A 49 8.27 0.23 -7.76
CA ASP A 49 8.56 1.65 -8.05
C ASP A 49 7.76 2.15 -9.24
N ALA A 50 7.68 1.36 -10.33
CA ALA A 50 6.85 1.67 -11.49
C ALA A 50 5.35 1.67 -11.16
N LEU A 51 4.91 0.91 -10.16
CA LEU A 51 3.53 0.92 -9.68
C LEU A 51 3.22 2.22 -8.92
N ILE A 52 4.14 2.65 -8.04
CA ILE A 52 4.03 3.94 -7.33
C ILE A 52 3.98 5.09 -8.34
N GLU A 53 4.94 5.17 -9.27
CA GLU A 53 4.98 6.22 -10.31
C GLU A 53 3.68 6.24 -11.14
N LYS A 54 3.15 5.08 -11.51
CA LYS A 54 1.86 5.01 -12.21
C LYS A 54 0.69 5.47 -11.36
N SER A 55 0.74 5.27 -10.04
CA SER A 55 -0.31 5.70 -9.12
C SER A 55 -0.37 7.22 -8.99
N GLU A 56 0.78 7.92 -9.05
CA GLU A 56 0.85 9.39 -9.03
C GLU A 56 0.10 10.02 -10.21
N ASN A 57 -0.04 9.29 -11.31
CA ASN A 57 -0.72 9.73 -12.52
C ASN A 57 -2.23 9.39 -12.54
N LEU A 58 -2.77 8.78 -11.48
CA LEU A 58 -4.19 8.42 -11.37
C LEU A 58 -5.03 9.60 -10.83
N ASN A 59 -5.24 10.60 -11.67
CA ASN A 59 -5.99 11.81 -11.33
C ASN A 59 -7.53 11.68 -11.38
N ASN A 60 -8.03 10.55 -11.88
CA ASN A 60 -9.46 10.31 -12.10
C ASN A 60 -10.10 9.43 -11.03
N CYS A 61 -9.34 9.03 -10.02
CA CYS A 61 -9.87 8.30 -8.85
C CYS A 61 -10.29 9.32 -7.78
N SER A 62 -11.20 8.92 -6.90
CA SER A 62 -11.62 9.76 -5.78
C SER A 62 -10.49 9.95 -4.76
N LEU A 63 -9.68 8.90 -4.54
CA LEU A 63 -8.52 8.94 -3.67
C LEU A 63 -7.45 7.94 -4.13
N VAL A 64 -6.18 8.34 -4.06
CA VAL A 64 -5.05 7.47 -4.32
C VAL A 64 -4.09 7.58 -3.15
N LEU A 65 -3.78 6.46 -2.49
CA LEU A 65 -2.94 6.41 -1.30
C LEU A 65 -1.71 5.56 -1.58
N ASP A 66 -0.52 6.14 -1.38
CA ASP A 66 0.72 5.37 -1.24
C ASP A 66 0.93 5.05 0.24
N LEU A 67 0.75 3.79 0.62
CA LEU A 67 1.02 3.29 1.98
C LEU A 67 2.29 2.45 2.03
N SER A 68 3.18 2.58 1.04
CA SER A 68 4.37 1.74 0.93
C SER A 68 5.36 1.89 2.09
N ASP A 69 5.31 3.01 2.81
CA ASP A 69 6.19 3.36 3.93
C ASP A 69 5.49 3.31 5.30
N ILE A 70 4.23 2.88 5.35
CA ILE A 70 3.38 2.93 6.55
C ILE A 70 3.98 2.23 7.78
N PHE A 71 4.85 1.24 7.57
CA PHE A 71 5.52 0.50 8.64
C PHE A 71 6.86 1.09 9.08
N GLY A 72 7.27 2.25 8.58
CA GLY A 72 8.61 2.83 8.84
C GLY A 72 9.00 2.97 10.31
N ASN A 73 8.01 3.15 11.19
CA ASN A 73 8.21 3.27 12.63
C ASN A 73 7.85 1.99 13.43
N THR A 74 7.60 0.87 12.75
CA THR A 74 7.20 -0.40 13.40
C THR A 74 8.38 -1.37 13.47
N SER A 75 8.81 -1.73 14.68
CA SER A 75 9.86 -2.74 14.91
C SER A 75 9.32 -4.18 14.94
N ASP A 76 8.04 -4.35 15.28
CA ASP A 76 7.40 -5.66 15.34
C ASP A 76 7.25 -6.27 13.94
N SER A 77 7.15 -7.60 13.88
CA SER A 77 6.88 -8.30 12.62
C SER A 77 5.46 -8.00 12.14
N VAL A 78 5.33 -7.49 10.92
CA VAL A 78 4.04 -7.12 10.29
C VAL A 78 3.76 -7.88 9.01
N TYR A 79 4.73 -8.65 8.52
CA TYR A 79 4.61 -9.46 7.31
C TYR A 79 4.45 -10.95 7.62
N PHE A 80 3.64 -11.62 6.81
CA PHE A 80 3.52 -13.08 6.79
C PHE A 80 4.45 -13.71 5.74
N ASP A 81 4.60 -13.04 4.60
CA ASP A 81 5.56 -13.37 3.53
C ASP A 81 6.12 -12.07 2.91
N GLN A 82 6.63 -12.11 1.68
CA GLN A 82 7.22 -10.93 1.06
C GLN A 82 6.23 -9.82 0.66
N VAL A 83 4.93 -10.10 0.57
CA VAL A 83 3.92 -9.14 0.08
C VAL A 83 2.65 -9.10 0.94
N HIS A 84 2.36 -10.15 1.70
CA HIS A 84 1.19 -10.21 2.57
C HIS A 84 1.54 -9.83 4.01
N THR A 85 0.65 -9.05 4.62
CA THR A 85 0.73 -8.60 6.01
C THR A 85 0.00 -9.54 6.97
N ASN A 86 0.48 -9.62 8.19
CA ASN A 86 -0.15 -10.34 9.28
C ASN A 86 -1.24 -9.49 9.96
N ASN A 87 -1.82 -9.97 11.06
CA ASN A 87 -2.88 -9.26 11.78
C ASN A 87 -2.47 -7.85 12.26
N LEU A 88 -1.23 -7.67 12.74
CA LEU A 88 -0.74 -6.35 13.16
C LEU A 88 -0.58 -5.42 11.96
N GLY A 89 0.04 -5.91 10.88
CA GLY A 89 0.18 -5.13 9.65
C GLY A 89 -1.16 -4.70 9.06
N ASN A 90 -2.13 -5.62 9.01
CA ASN A 90 -3.50 -5.34 8.55
C ASN A 90 -4.21 -4.31 9.43
N LYS A 91 -4.03 -4.37 10.75
CA LYS A 91 -4.60 -3.39 11.68
C LYS A 91 -4.08 -1.98 11.37
N ILE A 92 -2.77 -1.81 11.27
CA ILE A 92 -2.13 -0.51 10.99
C ILE A 92 -2.61 0.04 9.63
N ILE A 93 -2.66 -0.80 8.59
CA ILE A 93 -3.18 -0.42 7.27
C ILE A 93 -4.65 0.01 7.37
N ALA A 94 -5.49 -0.76 8.06
CA ALA A 94 -6.91 -0.45 8.19
C ALA A 94 -7.17 0.86 8.96
N GLU A 95 -6.41 1.12 10.03
CA GLU A 95 -6.48 2.37 10.79
C GLU A 95 -6.10 3.56 9.89
N LYS A 96 -5.00 3.45 9.13
CA LYS A 96 -4.59 4.51 8.21
C LYS A 96 -5.59 4.74 7.08
N ILE A 97 -6.17 3.68 6.52
CA ILE A 97 -7.24 3.80 5.52
C ILE A 97 -8.42 4.55 6.13
N TYR A 98 -8.87 4.17 7.33
CA TYR A 98 -9.99 4.83 7.99
C TYR A 98 -9.74 6.33 8.18
N ASP A 99 -8.56 6.71 8.69
CA ASP A 99 -8.19 8.12 8.88
C ASP A 99 -8.23 8.89 7.55
N GLU A 100 -7.65 8.32 6.47
CA GLU A 100 -7.66 8.94 5.14
C GLU A 100 -9.06 9.10 4.57
N LEU A 101 -9.97 8.15 4.81
CA LEU A 101 -11.36 8.26 4.36
C LEU A 101 -12.11 9.39 5.07
N ILE A 102 -11.85 9.59 6.37
CA ILE A 102 -12.43 10.68 7.16
C ILE A 102 -11.86 12.03 6.72
N ASP A 103 -10.54 12.14 6.60
CA ASP A 103 -9.85 13.39 6.26
C ASP A 103 -10.22 13.89 4.84
N ASN A 104 -10.38 12.95 3.90
CA ASN A 104 -10.80 13.26 2.53
C ASN A 104 -12.32 13.28 2.34
N LYS A 105 -13.12 13.11 3.41
CA LYS A 105 -14.59 13.15 3.41
C LYS A 105 -15.23 12.18 2.42
N ILE A 106 -14.64 10.99 2.28
CA ILE A 106 -15.19 9.91 1.46
C ILE A 106 -16.36 9.23 2.20
N ILE A 107 -16.29 9.16 3.54
CA ILE A 107 -17.32 8.57 4.42
C ILE A 107 -17.79 9.55 5.50
#